data_AF-A0A6J0ZQE2-F1
#
_entry.id   AF-A0A6J0ZQE2-F1
#
_cell.length_a   1.000
_cell.length_b   1.000
_cell.length_c   1.000
_cell.angle_alpha   90.00
_cell.angle_beta   90.00
_cell.angle_gamma   90.00
#
_symmetry.space_group_name_H-M   'P 1'
#
loop_
_entity.id
_entity.type
_entity.pdbx_description
1 polymer ?
#
loop_
_entity_poly.entity_id
_entity_poly.type
_entity_poly.pdbx_seq_one_letter_code
_entity_poly.pdbx_strand_id
1 'polypeptide(L)'
;MTTAGSKWGIVMSRNAGYPSQVVELDFLYPSEGIHRRWEKGYRITSAAATEDQAAFILSAPKRKSQDIMQETLRTSAFPSTHVKDKWLKNLYISAICYGRTVS
;
A
#
# COMPACT_ATOMS: atom_id res chain seq x y z
N MET A 1 9.80 -4.09 -6.21
CA MET A 1 10.46 -5.33 -5.74
C MET A 1 10.09 -6.39 -6.75
N THR A 2 11.04 -6.84 -7.57
CA THR A 2 10.75 -7.87 -8.58
C THR A 2 10.86 -9.22 -7.89
N THR A 3 9.77 -9.98 -7.81
CA THR A 3 9.78 -11.35 -7.28
C THR A 3 10.11 -12.28 -8.42
N ALA A 4 11.39 -12.56 -8.64
CA ALA A 4 11.77 -13.75 -9.39
C ALA A 4 11.52 -14.97 -8.48
N GLY A 5 10.32 -15.57 -8.56
CA GLY A 5 9.97 -16.81 -7.85
C GLY A 5 8.83 -16.70 -6.83
N SER A 6 8.50 -17.82 -6.19
CA SER A 6 7.31 -18.02 -5.33
C SER A 6 7.61 -17.96 -3.82
N LYS A 7 8.62 -17.19 -3.41
CA LYS A 7 9.07 -17.11 -2.00
C LYS A 7 9.02 -15.69 -1.47
N TRP A 8 8.64 -15.56 -0.20
CA TRP A 8 8.67 -14.30 0.54
C TRP A 8 10.06 -14.05 1.14
N GLY A 9 10.58 -12.84 0.95
CA GLY A 9 11.71 -12.31 1.71
C GLY A 9 11.24 -11.13 2.55
N ILE A 10 11.56 -11.14 3.84
CA ILE A 10 11.15 -10.08 4.78
C ILE A 10 12.39 -9.59 5.52
N VAL A 11 12.55 -8.26 5.57
CA VAL A 11 13.59 -7.60 6.37
C VAL A 11 12.90 -6.80 7.48
N MET A 12 13.34 -7.00 8.72
CA MET A 12 12.83 -6.30 9.89
C MET A 12 13.96 -5.55 10.58
N SER A 13 13.68 -4.32 11.02
CA SER A 13 14.68 -3.44 11.62
C SER A 13 14.21 -2.96 12.98
N ARG A 14 15.12 -2.88 13.96
CA ARG A 14 14.88 -2.06 15.16
C ARG A 14 14.76 -0.60 14.73
N ASN A 15 13.88 0.15 15.39
CA ASN A 15 13.64 1.59 15.15
C ASN A 15 13.10 1.98 13.76
N ALA A 16 12.30 1.12 13.11
CA ALA A 16 11.67 1.40 11.81
C ALA A 16 10.71 2.62 11.75
N GLY A 17 10.50 3.33 12.86
CA GLY A 17 9.64 4.52 12.91
C GLY A 17 8.15 4.23 13.09
N TYR A 18 7.73 2.97 13.06
CA TYR A 18 6.33 2.56 13.20
C TYR A 18 6.06 1.87 14.54
N PRO A 19 5.22 2.43 15.43
CA PRO A 19 4.86 1.82 16.71
C PRO A 19 3.93 0.61 16.55
N SER A 20 3.14 0.58 15.48
CA SER A 20 2.27 -0.53 15.13
C SER A 20 2.22 -0.71 13.62
N GLN A 21 2.29 -1.96 13.18
CA GLN A 21 2.23 -2.37 11.79
C GLN A 21 1.37 -3.61 11.62
N VAL A 22 0.68 -3.68 10.49
CA VAL A 22 -0.14 -4.82 10.08
C VAL A 22 0.11 -5.12 8.61
N VAL A 23 -0.08 -6.37 8.23
CA VAL A 23 -0.01 -6.81 6.83
C VAL A 23 -1.39 -7.31 6.43
N GLU A 24 -1.96 -6.74 5.37
CA GLU A 24 -3.15 -7.27 4.70
C GLU A 24 -2.65 -8.01 3.44
N LEU A 25 -2.89 -9.32 3.40
CA LEU A 25 -2.46 -10.25 2.35
C LEU A 25 -3.70 -10.90 1.76
N ASP A 26 -3.81 -10.91 0.43
CA ASP A 26 -4.96 -11.51 -0.27
C ASP A 26 -4.52 -12.01 -1.66
N PHE A 27 -5.26 -13.00 -2.18
CA PHE A 27 -5.15 -13.48 -3.56
C PHE A 27 -5.78 -12.48 -4.55
N LEU A 28 -6.63 -11.59 -4.04
CA LEU A 28 -7.14 -10.42 -4.73
C LEU A 28 -6.59 -9.15 -4.07
N TYR A 29 -7.29 -8.02 -4.26
CA TYR A 29 -6.98 -6.77 -3.61
C TYR A 29 -7.75 -6.64 -2.27
N PRO A 30 -7.07 -6.50 -1.11
CA PRO A 30 -7.70 -6.51 0.22
C PRO A 30 -8.41 -5.19 0.58
N SER A 31 -9.42 -4.79 -0.21
CA SER A 31 -10.12 -3.51 -0.04
C SER A 31 -10.73 -3.33 1.35
N GLU A 32 -11.46 -4.33 1.83
CA GLU A 32 -12.13 -4.30 3.14
C GLU A 32 -11.13 -4.19 4.30
N GLY A 33 -10.03 -4.95 4.21
CA GLY A 33 -8.92 -4.89 5.16
C GLY A 33 -8.34 -3.48 5.22
N ILE A 34 -8.02 -2.90 4.07
CA ILE A 34 -7.46 -1.54 3.97
C ILE A 34 -8.39 -0.49 4.57
N HIS A 35 -9.68 -0.48 4.21
CA HIS A 35 -10.63 0.51 4.73
C HIS A 35 -10.78 0.42 6.26
N ARG A 36 -10.95 -0.78 6.80
CA ARG A 36 -11.05 -1.01 8.25
C ARG A 36 -9.79 -0.55 9.00
N ARG A 37 -8.61 -0.64 8.37
CA ARG A 37 -7.35 -0.16 8.96
C ARG A 37 -7.22 1.36 8.86
N TRP A 38 -7.68 1.97 7.77
CA TRP A 38 -7.75 3.43 7.64
C TRP A 38 -8.62 4.08 8.71
N GLU A 39 -9.78 3.49 9.03
CA GLU A 39 -10.65 3.92 10.14
C GLU A 39 -9.95 3.85 11.50
N LYS A 40 -9.05 2.88 11.68
CA LYS A 40 -8.22 2.71 12.88
C LYS A 40 -6.96 3.58 12.87
N GLY A 41 -6.81 4.48 11.89
CA GLY A 41 -5.69 5.43 11.80
C GLY A 41 -4.40 4.85 11.22
N TYR A 42 -4.43 3.65 10.63
CA TYR A 42 -3.29 3.12 9.88
C TYR A 42 -3.25 3.74 8.48
N ARG A 43 -2.06 3.77 7.88
CA ARG A 43 -1.84 4.21 6.50
C ARG A 43 -0.94 3.22 5.77
N ILE A 44 -1.18 3.02 4.48
CA ILE A 44 -0.34 2.16 3.64
C ILE A 44 1.05 2.80 3.58
N THR A 45 2.07 2.02 3.94
CA THR A 45 3.47 2.47 3.93
C THR A 45 4.34 1.64 3.00
N SER A 46 3.87 0.48 2.58
CA SER A 46 4.54 -0.34 1.56
C SER A 46 3.52 -1.23 0.87
N ALA A 47 3.82 -1.58 -0.38
CA ALA A 47 3.03 -2.51 -1.17
C ALA A 47 3.96 -3.43 -1.96
N ALA A 48 3.57 -4.71 -2.05
CA ALA A 48 4.20 -5.70 -2.90
C ALA A 48 3.10 -6.53 -3.55
N ALA A 49 3.32 -6.99 -4.79
CA ALA A 49 2.39 -7.84 -5.48
C ALA A 49 3.15 -8.83 -6.36
N THR A 50 2.54 -10.00 -6.57
CA THR A 50 2.90 -10.99 -7.57
C THR A 50 1.74 -11.13 -8.57
N GLU A 51 1.83 -12.07 -9.49
CA GLU A 51 0.72 -12.41 -10.38
C GLU A 51 -0.46 -13.07 -9.63
N ASP A 52 -0.26 -13.55 -8.42
CA ASP A 52 -1.27 -14.31 -7.67
C ASP A 52 -1.72 -13.64 -6.37
N GLN A 53 -0.92 -12.71 -5.82
CA GLN A 53 -1.15 -12.16 -4.48
C GLN A 53 -0.76 -10.70 -4.40
N ALA A 54 -1.42 -9.97 -3.50
CA ALA A 54 -1.02 -8.63 -3.09
C ALA A 54 -0.82 -8.57 -1.58
N ALA A 55 0.19 -7.82 -1.15
CA ALA A 55 0.53 -7.58 0.24
C ALA A 55 0.66 -6.08 0.49
N PHE A 56 -0.13 -5.56 1.42
CA PHE A 56 -0.07 -4.17 1.86
C PHE A 56 0.37 -4.09 3.31
N ILE A 57 1.44 -3.35 3.56
CA ILE A 57 1.87 -3.03 4.92
C ILE A 57 1.20 -1.72 5.30
N LEU A 58 0.43 -1.74 6.38
CA LEU A 58 -0.16 -0.54 6.95
C LEU A 58 0.44 -0.25 8.32
N SER A 59 0.83 1.00 8.55
CA SER A 59 1.47 1.44 9.78
C SER A 59 0.66 2.53 10.46
N ALA A 60 0.61 2.52 11.79
CA ALA A 60 0.10 3.65 12.56
C ALA A 60 1.26 4.63 12.83
N PRO A 61 1.14 5.93 12.54
CA PRO A 61 2.21 6.88 12.80
C PRO A 61 2.42 7.13 14.31
N LYS A 62 3.66 7.41 14.73
CA LYS A 62 3.97 7.77 16.15
C LYS A 62 3.22 9.00 16.63
N ARG A 63 3.00 9.97 15.74
CA ARG A 63 2.21 11.17 15.99
C ARG A 63 0.97 11.12 15.13
N LYS A 64 -0.20 11.32 15.73
CA LYS A 64 -1.46 11.45 14.99
C LYS A 64 -1.40 12.76 14.20
N SER A 65 -1.11 12.68 12.91
CA SER A 65 -1.36 13.77 11.97
C SER A 65 -2.83 13.72 11.57
N GLN A 66 -3.56 14.82 11.77
CA GLN A 66 -5.01 14.85 11.55
C GLN A 66 -5.42 14.81 10.08
N ASP A 67 -4.48 14.97 9.12
CA ASP A 67 -4.84 15.18 7.72
C ASP A 67 -4.02 14.32 6.73
N ILE A 68 -3.90 13.02 7.00
CA ILE A 68 -3.37 12.09 5.98
C ILE A 68 -4.53 11.49 5.21
N MET A 69 -4.74 12.01 4.00
CA MET A 69 -5.55 11.38 2.97
C MET A 69 -4.72 10.40 2.15
N GLN A 70 -5.22 9.18 1.98
CA GLN A 70 -4.68 8.19 1.06
C GLN A 70 -5.81 7.68 0.17
N GLU A 71 -5.46 7.36 -1.06
CA GLU A 71 -6.34 6.70 -2.01
C GLU A 71 -5.57 5.59 -2.72
N THR A 72 -6.33 4.67 -3.31
CA THR A 72 -5.79 3.53 -4.03
C THR A 72 -6.44 3.45 -5.39
N LEU A 73 -5.65 3.27 -6.44
CA LEU A 73 -6.12 3.11 -7.81
C LEU A 73 -5.64 1.78 -8.36
N ARG A 74 -6.52 1.08 -9.09
CA ARG A 74 -6.27 -0.23 -9.71
C ARG A 74 -6.53 -0.13 -11.20
N THR A 75 -5.49 -0.29 -12.01
CA THR A 75 -5.55 -0.19 -13.47
C THR A 75 -4.62 -1.21 -14.11
N SER A 76 -4.98 -1.72 -15.28
CA SER A 76 -4.14 -2.69 -16.00
C SER A 76 -2.92 -2.05 -16.66
N ALA A 77 -3.03 -0.76 -17.04
CA ALA A 77 -1.93 0.06 -17.54
C ALA A 77 -1.48 1.08 -16.50
N PHE A 78 -0.27 1.61 -16.64
CA PHE A 78 0.24 2.65 -15.75
C PHE A 78 -0.61 3.94 -15.86
N PRO A 79 -1.19 4.46 -14.77
CA PRO A 79 -2.21 5.52 -14.82
C PRO A 79 -1.58 6.92 -14.83
N SER A 80 -0.80 7.25 -15.86
CA SER A 80 -0.02 8.50 -15.93
C SER A 80 -0.88 9.78 -15.86
N THR A 81 -2.05 9.79 -16.50
CA THR A 81 -2.99 10.93 -16.45
C THR A 81 -3.52 11.15 -15.03
N HIS A 82 -4.00 10.09 -14.37
CA HIS A 82 -4.51 10.18 -13.00
C HIS A 82 -3.43 10.66 -12.02
N VAL A 83 -2.20 10.17 -12.16
CA VAL A 83 -1.06 10.62 -11.34
C VAL A 83 -0.83 12.12 -11.49
N LYS A 84 -0.83 12.65 -12.71
CA LYS A 84 -0.68 14.09 -12.97
C LYS A 84 -1.80 14.91 -12.32
N ASP A 85 -3.05 14.46 -12.46
CA ASP A 85 -4.21 15.13 -11.86
C ASP A 85 -4.14 15.14 -10.33
N LYS A 86 -3.59 14.09 -9.72
CA LYS A 86 -3.46 13.98 -8.26
C LYS A 86 -2.32 14.83 -7.71
N TRP A 87 -1.23 14.99 -8.45
CA TRP A 87 -0.18 15.94 -8.10
C TRP A 87 -0.72 17.38 -8.03
N LEU A 88 -1.63 17.78 -8.92
CA LEU A 88 -2.29 19.11 -8.87
C LEU A 88 -3.16 19.31 -7.63
N LYS A 89 -3.55 18.23 -6.96
CA LYS A 89 -4.37 18.24 -5.73
C LYS A 89 -3.54 18.02 -4.46
N ASN A 90 -2.21 18.15 -4.54
CA ASN A 90 -1.26 17.87 -3.44
C ASN A 90 -1.30 16.42 -2.93
N LEU A 91 -1.71 15.46 -3.75
CA LEU A 91 -1.51 14.03 -3.46
C LEU A 91 -0.28 13.51 -4.19
N TYR A 92 0.52 12.72 -3.51
CA TYR A 92 1.76 12.14 -4.04
C TYR A 92 1.74 10.62 -3.98
N ILE A 93 2.51 9.98 -4.86
CA ILE A 93 2.68 8.52 -4.85
C ILE A 93 3.44 8.15 -3.58
N SER A 94 2.83 7.32 -2.73
CA SER A 94 3.45 6.82 -1.49
C SER A 94 3.86 5.36 -1.57
N ALA A 95 3.19 4.57 -2.40
CA ALA A 95 3.54 3.19 -2.71
C ALA A 95 3.04 2.82 -4.11
N ILE A 96 3.73 1.88 -4.76
CA ILE A 96 3.31 1.31 -6.04
C ILE A 96 3.71 -0.17 -6.07
N CYS A 97 2.83 -1.00 -6.58
CA CYS A 97 3.13 -2.39 -6.93
C CYS A 97 2.42 -2.72 -8.24
N TYR A 98 2.98 -3.67 -8.99
CA TYR A 98 2.39 -4.19 -10.21
C TYR A 98 2.25 -5.70 -10.06
N GLY A 99 1.10 -6.22 -10.44
CA GLY A 99 0.67 -7.59 -10.20
C GLY A 99 -0.84 -7.69 -10.39
N ARG A 100 -1.44 -8.81 -10.01
CA ARG A 100 -2.88 -9.05 -10.17
C ARG A 100 -3.69 -8.30 -9.11
N THR A 101 -3.74 -6.99 -9.27
CA THR A 101 -4.55 -6.09 -8.44
C THR A 101 -5.91 -5.78 -9.09
N VAL A 102 -6.08 -6.18 -10.35
CA VAL A 102 -7.28 -5.95 -11.18
C VAL A 102 -7.61 -7.25 -11.89
N SER A 103 -8.89 -7.67 -11.87
CA SER A 103 -9.38 -8.80 -12.67
C SER A 103 -9.74 -8.35 -14.07
#